data_AF-A0AA46TVN6-F1
#
_entry.id   AF-A0AA46TVN6-F1
#
_cell.length_a   1.000
_cell.length_b   1.000
_cell.length_c   1.000
_cell.angle_alpha   90.00
_cell.angle_beta   90.00
_cell.angle_gamma   90.00
#
_symmetry.space_group_name_H-M   'P 1'
#
loop_
_entity.id
_entity.type
_entity.pdbx_description
1 polymer ?
#
loop_
_entity_poly.entity_id
_entity_poly.type
_entity_poly.pdbx_seq_one_letter_code
_entity_poly.pdbx_strand_id
1 'polypeptide(L)'
;MTREELMHIVSLSEFGFAELIVRKTARATNARAFIMKLSFKETSDFFLENLILLRAPLIVGENKLQIGYPDQEIRQFIPRKKRKLKRGDYEKSIL
;
A
#
# COMPACT_ATOMS: atom_id res chain seq x y z
N MET A 1 1.24 8.97 9.92
CA MET A 1 0.57 7.66 10.00
C MET A 1 0.41 7.31 11.47
N THR A 2 -0.82 7.12 11.95
CA THR A 2 -1.10 6.65 13.31
C THR A 2 -1.18 5.13 13.37
N ARG A 3 -1.29 4.55 14.57
CA ARG A 3 -1.47 3.10 14.73
C ARG A 3 -2.80 2.65 14.14
N GLU A 4 -3.85 3.41 14.36
CA GLU A 4 -5.20 3.11 13.86
C GLU A 4 -5.21 3.07 12.33
N GLU A 5 -4.54 4.02 11.67
CA GLU A 5 -4.36 4.04 10.22
C GLU A 5 -3.58 2.81 9.73
N LEU A 6 -2.48 2.45 10.40
CA LEU A 6 -1.70 1.26 10.07
C LEU A 6 -2.52 -0.02 10.22
N MET A 7 -3.29 -0.15 11.30
CA MET A 7 -4.12 -1.32 11.55
C MET A 7 -5.25 -1.41 10.52
N HIS A 8 -5.84 -0.29 10.13
CA HIS A 8 -6.80 -0.26 9.05
C HIS A 8 -6.20 -0.73 7.73
N ILE A 9 -5.01 -0.24 7.36
CA ILE A 9 -4.27 -0.70 6.17
C ILE A 9 -4.00 -2.20 6.24
N VAL A 10 -3.48 -2.71 7.35
CA VAL A 10 -3.19 -4.13 7.54
C VAL A 10 -4.47 -4.97 7.43
N SER A 11 -5.59 -4.49 7.95
CA SER A 11 -6.89 -5.17 7.86
C SER A 11 -7.43 -5.31 6.44
N LEU A 12 -6.99 -4.45 5.53
CA LEU A 12 -7.36 -4.47 4.11
C LEU A 12 -6.38 -5.27 3.24
N SER A 13 -5.26 -5.74 3.79
CA SER A 13 -4.23 -6.50 3.06
C SER A 13 -4.52 -8.00 3.10
N GLU A 14 -4.16 -8.73 2.04
CA GLU A 14 -4.34 -10.19 2.00
C GLU A 14 -3.25 -10.92 2.79
N PHE A 15 -2.04 -10.33 2.85
CA PHE A 15 -0.87 -10.96 3.49
C PHE A 15 -0.35 -10.17 4.70
N GLY A 16 -1.16 -9.29 5.28
CA GLY A 16 -0.78 -8.50 6.45
C GLY A 16 0.44 -7.60 6.19
N PHE A 17 1.26 -7.43 7.23
CA PHE A 17 2.50 -6.66 7.17
C PHE A 17 3.48 -7.13 6.08
N ALA A 18 3.45 -8.41 5.69
CA ALA A 18 4.38 -8.95 4.69
C ALA A 18 4.14 -8.36 3.28
N GLU A 19 2.91 -7.89 3.01
CA GLU A 19 2.55 -7.23 1.75
C GLU A 19 3.10 -5.80 1.68
N LEU A 20 3.17 -5.14 2.83
CA LEU A 20 3.52 -3.73 2.96
C LEU A 20 5.02 -3.47 2.82
N ILE A 21 5.90 -4.47 2.96
CA ILE A 21 7.36 -4.28 2.95
C ILE A 21 7.92 -4.04 1.53
N VAL A 22 8.83 -3.07 1.39
CA VAL A 22 9.59 -2.83 0.14
C VAL A 22 10.38 -4.08 -0.28
N ARG A 23 10.15 -4.63 -1.47
CA ARG A 23 10.72 -5.93 -1.88
C ARG A 23 12.10 -5.87 -2.56
N LYS A 24 12.62 -4.68 -2.90
CA LYS A 24 13.75 -4.52 -3.85
C LYS A 24 15.08 -4.00 -3.27
N THR A 25 15.27 -3.99 -1.95
CA THR A 25 16.54 -3.51 -1.36
C THR A 25 17.16 -4.56 -0.42
N ALA A 26 18.49 -4.61 -0.36
CA ALA A 26 19.22 -5.47 0.59
C ALA A 26 18.81 -5.18 2.05
N ARG A 27 18.61 -3.90 2.38
CA ARG A 27 18.09 -3.44 3.68
C ARG A 27 16.71 -4.04 4.01
N ALA A 28 15.84 -4.19 3.02
CA ALA A 28 14.52 -4.76 3.23
C ALA A 28 14.51 -6.29 3.41
N THR A 29 15.50 -6.99 2.86
CA THR A 29 15.65 -8.45 3.08
C THR A 29 15.97 -8.73 4.55
N ASN A 30 16.91 -7.99 5.12
CA ASN A 30 17.26 -8.09 6.54
C ASN A 30 16.11 -7.64 7.45
N ALA A 31 15.42 -6.56 7.09
CA ALA A 31 14.25 -6.09 7.84
C ALA A 31 13.13 -7.14 7.88
N ARG A 32 12.89 -7.87 6.77
CA ARG A 32 11.88 -8.93 6.72
C ARG A 32 12.20 -10.10 7.63
N ALA A 33 13.47 -10.54 7.66
CA ALA A 33 13.91 -11.60 8.57
C ALA A 33 13.82 -11.19 10.04
N PHE A 34 14.05 -9.90 10.34
CA PHE A 34 13.86 -9.34 11.67
C PHE A 34 12.38 -9.27 12.07
N ILE A 35 11.51 -8.75 11.20
CA ILE A 35 10.06 -8.63 11.44
C ILE A 35 9.42 -9.99 11.73
N MET A 36 9.85 -11.08 11.08
CA MET A 36 9.33 -12.43 11.35
C MET A 36 9.58 -12.93 12.79
N LYS A 37 10.47 -12.28 13.54
CA LYS A 37 10.76 -12.62 14.94
C LYS A 37 9.99 -11.74 15.92
N LEU A 38 9.32 -10.69 15.44
CA LEU A 38 8.60 -9.74 16.27
C LEU A 38 7.16 -10.22 16.51
N SER A 39 6.61 -9.88 17.67
CA SER A 39 5.18 -9.95 17.90
C SER A 39 4.42 -8.96 17.01
N PHE A 40 3.10 -9.12 16.92
CA PHE A 40 2.24 -8.20 16.18
C PHE A 40 2.39 -6.74 16.66
N LYS A 41 2.43 -6.53 17.98
CA LYS A 41 2.61 -5.22 18.59
C LYS A 41 3.98 -4.62 18.21
N GLU A 42 5.05 -5.38 18.41
CA GLU A 42 6.41 -4.92 18.07
C GLU A 42 6.56 -4.64 16.57
N THR A 43 5.95 -5.46 15.71
CA THR A 43 5.93 -5.22 14.26
C THR A 43 5.26 -3.88 13.95
N SER A 44 4.11 -3.61 14.56
CA SER A 44 3.42 -2.33 14.34
C SER A 44 4.18 -1.13 14.88
N ASP A 45 4.84 -1.27 16.04
CA ASP A 45 5.73 -0.25 16.62
C ASP A 45 6.88 0.05 15.64
N PHE A 46 7.51 -1.00 15.12
CA PHE A 46 8.62 -0.91 14.17
C PHE A 46 8.25 -0.17 12.88
N PHE A 47 7.08 -0.43 12.29
CA PHE A 47 6.63 0.28 11.09
C PHE A 47 6.31 1.75 11.36
N LEU A 48 5.71 2.08 12.50
CA LEU A 48 5.42 3.47 12.88
C LEU A 48 6.71 4.28 13.05
N GLU A 49 7.78 3.66 13.54
CA GLU A 49 9.11 4.26 13.64
C GLU A 49 9.84 4.33 12.29
N ASN A 50 9.58 3.39 11.37
CA ASN A 50 10.33 3.21 10.13
C ASN A 50 9.43 3.16 8.88
N LEU A 51 8.66 4.22 8.64
CA LEU A 51 7.72 4.30 7.51
C LEU A 51 8.37 4.08 6.13
N ILE A 52 9.67 4.36 5.99
CA ILE A 52 10.43 4.14 4.75
C ILE A 52 10.47 2.67 4.30
N LEU A 53 10.18 1.74 5.20
CA LEU A 53 10.09 0.31 4.89
C LEU A 53 8.77 -0.07 4.22
N LEU A 54 7.77 0.81 4.24
CA LEU A 54 6.49 0.63 3.56
C LEU A 54 6.61 0.88 2.06
N ARG A 55 5.94 0.06 1.27
CA ARG A 55 5.77 0.27 -0.18
C ARG A 55 4.83 1.44 -0.42
N ALA A 56 5.39 2.54 -0.91
CA ALA A 56 4.63 3.72 -1.31
C ALA A 56 4.29 3.72 -2.83
N PRO A 57 3.18 4.34 -3.25
CA PRO A 57 2.11 4.88 -2.39
C PRO A 57 1.23 3.77 -1.79
N LEU A 58 0.60 4.05 -0.65
CA LEU A 58 -0.49 3.24 -0.11
C LEU A 58 -1.79 4.00 -0.36
N ILE A 59 -2.63 3.48 -1.26
CA ILE A 59 -3.93 4.09 -1.59
C ILE A 59 -5.00 3.29 -0.86
N VAL A 60 -5.68 3.95 0.07
CA VAL A 60 -6.70 3.37 0.94
C VAL A 60 -8.06 3.94 0.54
N GLY A 61 -9.01 3.06 0.22
CA GLY A 61 -10.44 3.39 0.11
C GLY A 61 -11.23 2.58 1.14
N GLU A 62 -12.56 2.72 1.16
CA GLU A 62 -13.42 2.12 2.19
C GLU A 62 -13.14 0.63 2.46
N ASN A 63 -13.04 -0.19 1.40
CA ASN A 63 -12.77 -1.62 1.45
C ASN A 63 -11.66 -2.04 0.48
N LYS A 64 -10.74 -1.13 0.17
CA LYS A 64 -9.72 -1.36 -0.86
C LYS A 64 -8.38 -0.82 -0.42
N LEU A 65 -7.35 -1.62 -0.64
CA LEU A 65 -5.97 -1.22 -0.50
C LEU A 65 -5.25 -1.43 -1.83
N GLN A 66 -4.48 -0.43 -2.24
CA GLN A 66 -3.48 -0.60 -3.29
C GLN A 66 -2.11 -0.21 -2.77
N ILE A 67 -1.15 -1.09 -3.05
CA ILE A 67 0.22 -1.00 -2.55
C ILE A 67 1.17 -0.78 -3.73
N GLY A 68 1.73 0.43 -3.82
CA GLY A 68 2.57 0.86 -4.94
C GLY A 68 1.77 1.24 -6.19
N TYR A 69 2.44 1.22 -7.33
CA TYR A 69 1.85 1.45 -8.66
C TYR A 69 1.97 0.22 -9.56
N PRO A 70 1.02 -0.72 -9.52
CA PRO A 70 0.79 -1.64 -10.62
C PRO A 70 -0.03 -0.88 -11.69
N ASP A 71 0.50 -0.72 -12.91
CA ASP A 71 -0.11 0.08 -13.99
C ASP A 71 -1.58 -0.28 -14.32
N GLN A 72 -2.00 -1.49 -13.98
CA GLN A 72 -3.34 -2.01 -14.26
C GLN A 72 -4.33 -1.83 -13.08
N GLU A 73 -3.84 -1.68 -11.85
CA GLU A 73 -4.68 -1.78 -10.64
C GLU A 73 -5.29 -0.46 -10.19
N ILE A 74 -4.69 0.70 -10.52
CA ILE A 74 -5.22 2.02 -10.14
C ILE A 74 -6.67 2.26 -10.61
N ARG A 75 -7.08 1.56 -11.68
CA ARG A 75 -8.45 1.62 -12.22
C ARG A 75 -9.52 1.14 -11.24
N GLN A 76 -9.16 0.36 -10.21
CA GLN A 76 -10.11 -0.13 -9.21
C GLN A 76 -10.70 0.98 -8.33
N PHE A 77 -9.98 2.10 -8.19
CA PHE A 77 -10.42 3.29 -7.45
C PHE A 77 -11.22 4.28 -8.31
N ILE A 78 -11.29 4.05 -9.63
CA ILE A 78 -12.10 4.88 -10.53
C ILE A 78 -13.58 4.45 -10.40
N PRO A 79 -14.52 5.38 -10.11
CA PRO A 79 -15.95 5.10 -10.07
C PRO A 79 -16.44 4.43 -11.37
N ARG A 80 -17.38 3.48 -11.25
CA ARG A 80 -17.89 2.68 -12.38
C ARG A 80 -18.23 3.52 -13.62
N LYS A 81 -18.88 4.67 -13.43
CA LYS A 81 -19.30 5.59 -14.51
C LYS A 81 -18.12 6.15 -15.34
N LYS A 82 -16.92 6.23 -14.77
CA LYS A 82 -15.72 6.82 -15.39
C LYS A 82 -14.71 5.77 -15.87
N ARG A 83 -14.98 4.46 -15.76
CA ARG A 83 -14.02 3.39 -16.10
C ARG A 83 -13.74 3.21 -17.59
N LYS A 84 -14.65 3.65 -18.47
CA LYS A 84 -14.50 3.52 -19.93
C LYS A 84 -13.53 4.52 -20.55
N LEU A 85 -13.08 5.52 -19.79
CA LEU A 85 -12.14 6.54 -20.27
C LEU A 85 -10.79 5.89 -20.57
N LYS A 86 -10.33 6.04 -21.81
CA LYS A 86 -8.98 5.71 -22.26
C LYS A 86 -8.04 6.88 -21.94
N ARG A 87 -6.73 6.61 -21.96
CA ARG A 87 -5.69 7.60 -21.58
C ARG A 87 -5.83 8.93 -22.34
N GLY A 88 -6.26 8.90 -23.61
CA GLY A 88 -6.48 10.09 -24.44
C GLY A 88 -7.81 10.83 -24.25
N ASP A 89 -8.76 10.28 -23.49
CA ASP A 89 -10.04 10.96 -23.23
C ASP A 89 -9.90 12.04 -22.13
N TYR A 90 -8.87 11.93 -21.28
CA TYR A 90 -8.58 12.89 -20.21
C TYR A 90 -7.88 14.16 -20.72
N GLU A 91 -7.14 14.08 -21.82
CA GLU A 91 -6.51 15.25 -22.46
C GLU A 91 -7.55 16.20 -23.06
N LYS A 92 -8.72 15.68 -23.44
CA LYS A 92 -9.82 16.45 -24.03
C LYS A 92 -10.77 17.09 -23.02
N SER A 93 -10.61 16.82 -21.73
CA SER A 93 -11.48 17.39 -20.68
C SER A 93 -10.80 18.50 -19.86
N ILE A 94 -9.56 18.87 -20.21
CA ILE A 94 -8.77 19.93 -19.56
C ILE A 94 -8.53 21.12 -20.52
N LEU A 95 -9.06 21.05 -21.74
CA LEU A 95 -9.24 22.15 -22.68
C LEU A 95 -10.73 22.41 -22.87
#